data_AF-A0A1Q8Q6H3-F1
#
_entry.id   AF-A0A1Q8Q6H3-F1
#
_cell.length_a   1.000
_cell.length_b   1.000
_cell.length_c   1.000
_cell.angle_alpha   90.00
_cell.angle_beta   90.00
_cell.angle_gamma   90.00
#
_symmetry.space_group_name_H-M   'P 1'
#
loop_
_entity.id
_entity.type
_entity.pdbx_description
1 polymer ?
#
loop_
_entity_poly.entity_id
_entity_poly.type
_entity_poly.pdbx_seq_one_letter_code
_entity_poly.pdbx_strand_id
1 'polypeptide(L)'
;MVHVYFWREKQRVSNQMVYVWNAGMIITDSRKKANRWKNHNPKGKKEKSTGQGGLEGLKKALEIILQFRYRLKPNEYLFIRFDDDKRRAAYRWLERYGFMEFHKNGQFLAYGTFNPIYWNWQQAEK
;
A
#
# COMPACT_ATOMS: atom_id res chain seq x y z
N MET A 1 -13.33 2.29 13.05
CA MET A 1 -13.12 3.13 11.86
C MET A 1 -11.90 2.64 11.09
N VAL A 2 -11.90 2.76 9.76
CA VAL A 2 -10.73 2.45 8.93
C VAL A 2 -9.98 3.74 8.61
N HIS A 3 -8.67 3.72 8.78
CA HIS A 3 -7.79 4.84 8.45
C HIS A 3 -6.76 4.38 7.44
N VAL A 4 -6.72 5.05 6.29
CA VAL A 4 -5.73 4.81 5.22
C VAL A 4 -4.79 5.99 5.17
N TYR A 5 -3.49 5.72 5.19
CA TYR A 5 -2.44 6.73 5.13
C TYR A 5 -1.60 6.52 3.89
N PHE A 6 -1.31 7.61 3.19
CA PHE A 6 -0.39 7.66 2.08
C PHE A 6 0.81 8.52 2.46
N TRP A 7 2.01 8.04 2.13
CA TRP A 7 3.23 8.84 2.26
C TRP A 7 4.17 8.53 1.11
N ARG A 8 4.94 9.53 0.70
CA ARG A 8 5.85 9.43 -0.42
C ARG A 8 7.28 9.39 0.08
N GLU A 9 8.07 8.49 -0.48
CA GLU A 9 9.51 8.40 -0.22
C GLU A 9 10.26 8.08 -1.51
N LYS A 10 11.56 8.38 -1.54
CA LYS A 10 12.44 7.92 -2.61
C LYS A 10 12.93 6.52 -2.26
N GLN A 11 12.76 5.58 -3.16
CA GLN A 11 13.29 4.23 -3.00
C GLN A 11 14.14 3.83 -4.20
N ARG A 12 15.15 3.00 -3.94
CA ARG A 12 15.91 2.34 -4.99
C ARG A 12 15.15 1.08 -5.40
N VAL A 13 14.62 1.07 -6.62
CA VAL A 13 13.99 -0.09 -7.26
C VAL A 13 14.82 -0.42 -8.49
N SER A 14 15.32 -1.65 -8.59
CA SER A 14 16.13 -2.12 -9.74
C SER A 14 17.24 -1.15 -10.17
N ASN A 15 18.02 -0.67 -9.20
CA ASN A 15 19.12 0.29 -9.40
C ASN A 15 18.76 1.73 -9.81
N GLN A 16 17.47 2.06 -9.93
CA GLN A 16 17.01 3.42 -10.19
C GLN A 16 16.36 4.03 -8.94
N MET A 17 16.55 5.33 -8.75
CA MET A 17 15.86 6.09 -7.72
C MET A 17 14.48 6.50 -8.23
N VAL A 18 13.44 5.90 -7.67
CA VAL A 18 12.05 6.18 -8.03
C VAL A 18 11.30 6.76 -6.84
N TYR A 19 10.21 7.46 -7.13
CA TYR A 19 9.28 7.90 -6.09
C TYR A 19 8.24 6.82 -5.83
N VAL A 20 8.17 6.39 -4.58
CA VAL A 20 7.20 5.37 -4.14
C VAL A 20 6.26 6.02 -3.14
N TRP A 21 4.98 6.00 -3.50
CA TRP A 21 3.90 6.19 -2.56
C TRP A 21 3.67 4.88 -1.82
N ASN A 22 3.69 4.92 -0.50
CA ASN A 22 3.29 3.79 0.31
C ASN A 22 1.88 4.04 0.84
N ALA A 23 1.06 3.00 0.83
CA ALA A 23 -0.21 2.98 1.53
C ALA A 23 -0.13 1.98 2.68
N GLY A 24 -0.60 2.45 3.83
CA GLY A 24 -0.80 1.62 5.01
C GLY A 24 -2.19 1.88 5.57
N MET A 25 -2.77 0.86 6.20
CA MET A 25 -4.08 0.99 6.83
C MET A 25 -4.09 0.41 8.23
N ILE A 26 -4.92 1.01 9.06
CA ILE A 26 -5.21 0.52 10.40
C ILE A 26 -6.70 0.63 10.68
N ILE A 27 -7.26 -0.43 11.25
CA ILE A 27 -8.64 -0.46 11.73
C ILE A 27 -8.58 -0.31 13.25
N THR A 28 -9.01 0.84 13.75
CA THR A 28 -8.99 1.20 15.17
C THR A 28 -10.26 1.97 15.55
N ASP A 29 -10.50 2.10 16.84
CA ASP A 29 -11.66 2.80 17.41
C ASP A 29 -11.50 4.33 17.39
N SER A 30 -10.29 4.85 17.20
CA SER A 30 -10.01 6.28 17.33
C SER A 30 -8.89 6.80 16.41
N ARG A 31 -9.09 8.01 15.88
CA ARG A 31 -8.09 8.72 15.06
C ARG A 31 -6.78 8.98 15.81
N LYS A 32 -6.83 9.15 17.13
CA LYS A 32 -5.63 9.35 17.99
C LYS A 32 -4.72 8.12 17.94
N LYS A 33 -5.27 6.91 18.03
CA LYS A 33 -4.50 5.66 17.90
C LYS A 33 -3.97 5.47 16.48
N ALA A 34 -4.77 5.77 15.47
CA ALA A 34 -4.35 5.70 14.06
C ALA A 34 -3.16 6.63 13.75
N ASN A 35 -3.22 7.89 14.21
CA ASN A 35 -2.13 8.84 14.05
C ASN A 35 -0.88 8.43 14.82
N ARG A 36 -1.04 7.86 16.03
CA ARG A 36 0.07 7.32 16.80
C ARG A 36 0.76 6.20 16.03
N TRP A 37 -0.01 5.25 15.49
CA TRP A 37 0.51 4.17 14.63
C TRP A 37 1.30 4.75 13.44
N LYS A 38 0.74 5.70 12.69
CA LYS A 38 1.43 6.33 11.54
C LYS A 38 2.75 7.00 11.95
N ASN A 39 2.76 7.74 13.05
CA ASN A 39 3.92 8.56 13.45
C ASN A 39 4.99 7.79 14.24
N HIS A 40 4.62 6.70 14.93
CA HIS A 40 5.51 5.97 15.87
C HIS A 40 5.87 4.55 15.40
N ASN A 41 5.54 4.17 14.16
CA ASN A 41 6.04 2.94 13.53
C ASN A 41 7.38 3.08 12.76
N PRO A 42 8.50 3.50 13.39
CA PRO A 42 9.82 3.07 12.94
C PRO A 42 10.36 1.83 13.68
N LYS A 43 9.68 1.28 14.71
CA LYS A 43 10.28 0.26 15.61
C LYS A 43 9.37 -0.92 15.99
N GLY A 44 8.75 -1.58 15.00
CA GLY A 44 8.30 -2.98 15.14
C GLY A 44 7.22 -3.30 16.18
N LYS A 45 6.65 -2.33 16.90
CA LYS A 45 5.52 -2.57 17.81
C LYS A 45 4.24 -2.68 16.99
N LYS A 46 3.85 -3.93 16.73
CA LYS A 46 2.59 -4.32 16.09
C LYS A 46 1.42 -3.82 16.95
N GLU A 47 0.84 -2.66 16.61
CA GLU A 47 -0.44 -2.25 17.19
C GLU A 47 -1.51 -3.25 16.70
N LYS A 48 -2.10 -3.99 17.64
CA LYS A 48 -3.21 -4.89 17.34
C LYS A 48 -4.37 -4.07 16.79
N SER A 49 -4.94 -4.49 15.66
CA SER A 49 -6.17 -3.89 15.16
C SER A 49 -7.28 -4.07 16.20
N THR A 50 -7.79 -2.96 16.73
CA THR A 50 -8.80 -2.95 17.81
C THR A 50 -10.19 -2.53 17.36
N GLY A 51 -10.35 -2.10 16.10
CA GLY A 51 -11.66 -1.67 15.59
C GLY A 51 -12.50 -2.82 15.02
N GLN A 52 -13.82 -2.68 15.08
CA GLN A 52 -14.81 -3.63 14.55
C GLN A 52 -14.97 -3.62 13.01
N GLY A 53 -14.09 -2.91 12.29
CA GLY A 53 -14.20 -2.74 10.84
C GLY A 53 -13.60 -3.90 10.07
N GLY A 54 -14.26 -5.08 10.09
CA GLY A 54 -13.84 -6.29 9.39
C GLY A 54 -13.82 -6.15 7.86
N LEU A 55 -14.62 -6.94 7.13
CA LEU A 55 -14.61 -6.96 5.66
C LEU A 55 -14.98 -5.61 5.03
N GLU A 56 -15.94 -4.89 5.60
CA GLU A 56 -16.40 -3.60 5.08
C GLU A 56 -15.30 -2.52 5.16
N GLY A 57 -14.52 -2.52 6.24
CA GLY A 57 -13.38 -1.61 6.40
C GLY A 57 -12.30 -1.88 5.36
N LEU A 58 -12.05 -3.16 5.07
CA LEU A 58 -11.11 -3.57 4.02
C LEU A 58 -11.61 -3.17 2.63
N LYS A 59 -12.89 -3.34 2.31
CA LYS A 59 -13.47 -2.88 1.04
C LYS A 59 -13.33 -1.37 0.84
N LYS A 60 -13.68 -0.57 1.86
CA LYS A 60 -13.51 0.88 1.83
C LYS A 60 -12.05 1.30 1.65
N ALA A 61 -11.12 0.63 2.34
CA ALA A 61 -9.71 0.90 2.17
C ALA A 61 -9.20 0.56 0.76
N LEU A 62 -9.66 -0.57 0.21
CA LEU A 62 -9.35 -0.98 -1.15
C LEU A 62 -9.85 0.07 -2.17
N GLU A 63 -11.08 0.55 -2.06
CA GLU A 63 -11.62 1.59 -2.94
C GLU A 63 -10.78 2.87 -2.90
N ILE A 64 -10.40 3.33 -1.70
CA ILE A 64 -9.54 4.51 -1.52
C ILE A 64 -8.17 4.29 -2.19
N ILE A 65 -7.59 3.10 -2.05
CA ILE A 65 -6.31 2.73 -2.68
C ILE A 65 -6.43 2.74 -4.21
N LEU A 66 -7.49 2.14 -4.76
CA LEU A 66 -7.72 2.07 -6.20
C LEU A 66 -7.93 3.47 -6.78
N GLN A 67 -8.67 4.35 -6.11
CA GLN A 67 -8.83 5.73 -6.54
C GLN A 67 -7.51 6.52 -6.47
N PHE A 68 -6.69 6.28 -5.43
CA PHE A 68 -5.40 6.95 -5.30
C PHE A 68 -4.44 6.57 -6.43
N ARG A 69 -4.46 5.32 -6.92
CA ARG A 69 -3.55 4.88 -7.99
C ARG A 69 -3.66 5.72 -9.27
N TYR A 70 -4.86 6.22 -9.59
CA TYR A 70 -5.09 7.05 -10.78
C TYR A 70 -4.53 8.46 -10.65
N ARG A 71 -4.09 8.87 -9.45
CA ARG A 71 -3.47 10.16 -9.18
C ARG A 71 -1.94 10.12 -9.24
N LEU A 72 -1.35 8.93 -9.37
CA LEU A 72 0.10 8.76 -9.50
C LEU A 72 0.60 9.42 -10.78
N LYS A 73 1.76 10.06 -10.71
CA LYS A 73 2.44 10.63 -11.89
C LYS A 73 3.18 9.54 -12.67
N PRO A 74 3.64 9.82 -13.91
CA PRO A 74 4.58 8.94 -14.60
C PRO A 74 5.80 8.64 -13.70
N ASN A 75 6.29 7.40 -13.75
CA ASN A 75 7.41 6.91 -12.94
C ASN A 75 7.19 6.95 -11.40
N GLU A 76 5.94 7.06 -10.95
CA GLU A 76 5.57 6.85 -9.55
C GLU A 76 4.92 5.48 -9.35
N TYR A 77 5.31 4.82 -8.27
CA TYR A 77 4.74 3.54 -7.85
C TYR A 77 3.90 3.72 -6.59
N LEU A 78 2.87 2.90 -6.43
CA LEU A 78 2.10 2.76 -5.20
C LEU A 78 2.33 1.38 -4.61
N PHE A 79 2.91 1.33 -3.41
CA PHE A 79 3.18 0.12 -2.66
C PHE A 79 2.21 -0.01 -1.49
N ILE A 80 1.51 -1.12 -1.41
CA ILE A 80 0.67 -1.48 -0.27
C ILE A 80 1.49 -2.39 0.64
N ARG A 81 1.80 -1.89 1.84
CA ARG A 81 2.55 -2.64 2.85
C ARG A 81 1.62 -3.23 3.90
N PHE A 82 2.00 -4.40 4.41
CA PHE A 82 1.25 -5.10 5.45
C PHE A 82 2.19 -5.46 6.60
N ASP A 83 1.73 -5.20 7.81
CA ASP A 83 2.46 -5.54 9.04
C ASP A 83 2.22 -7.01 9.46
N ASP A 84 1.23 -7.69 8.88
CA ASP A 84 0.82 -9.04 9.24
C ASP A 84 0.29 -9.86 8.05
N ASP A 85 0.49 -11.18 8.12
CA ASP A 85 0.13 -12.12 7.06
C ASP A 85 -1.39 -12.23 6.82
N LYS A 86 -2.22 -11.98 7.84
CA LYS A 86 -3.68 -12.00 7.68
C LYS A 86 -4.13 -10.88 6.75
N ARG A 87 -3.59 -9.67 6.92
CA ARG A 87 -3.85 -8.55 6.01
C ARG A 87 -3.26 -8.81 4.63
N ARG A 88 -2.06 -9.38 4.52
CA ARG A 88 -1.50 -9.81 3.23
C ARG A 88 -2.47 -10.75 2.49
N ALA A 89 -2.97 -11.78 3.17
CA ALA A 89 -3.91 -12.75 2.59
C ALA A 89 -5.24 -12.09 2.15
N ALA A 90 -5.76 -11.14 2.94
CA ALA A 90 -6.97 -10.39 2.60
C ALA A 90 -6.80 -9.53 1.34
N TYR A 91 -5.56 -9.11 1.03
CA TYR A 91 -5.22 -8.28 -0.12
C TYR A 91 -4.65 -9.04 -1.31
N ARG A 92 -4.66 -10.38 -1.30
CA ARG A 92 -4.33 -11.20 -2.48
C ARG A 92 -5.16 -10.82 -3.72
N TRP A 93 -6.38 -10.31 -3.52
CA TRP A 93 -7.23 -9.85 -4.61
C TRP A 93 -6.73 -8.58 -5.31
N LEU A 94 -5.73 -7.88 -4.77
CA LEU A 94 -5.06 -6.75 -5.46
C LEU A 94 -4.47 -7.17 -6.80
N GLU A 95 -4.05 -8.42 -6.94
CA GLU A 95 -3.56 -8.98 -8.20
C GLU A 95 -4.61 -8.86 -9.32
N ARG A 96 -5.90 -9.05 -9.00
CA ARG A 96 -7.02 -8.88 -9.94
C ARG A 96 -7.16 -7.44 -10.45
N TYR A 97 -6.62 -6.49 -9.71
CA TYR A 97 -6.60 -5.07 -10.09
C TYR A 97 -5.28 -4.67 -10.75
N GLY A 98 -4.37 -5.59 -11.06
CA GLY A 98 -3.09 -5.28 -11.70
C GLY A 98 -2.00 -4.81 -10.73
N PHE A 99 -2.09 -5.18 -9.45
CA PHE A 99 -0.96 -5.07 -8.54
C PHE A 99 -0.06 -6.29 -8.67
N MET A 100 1.24 -6.10 -8.50
CA MET A 100 2.26 -7.14 -8.58
C MET A 100 3.01 -7.27 -7.26
N GLU A 101 3.50 -8.46 -6.94
CA GLU A 101 4.34 -8.66 -5.77
C GLU A 101 5.73 -8.05 -5.99
N PHE A 102 6.15 -7.19 -5.08
CA PHE A 102 7.52 -6.69 -5.00
C PHE A 102 8.25 -7.43 -3.89
N HIS A 103 9.35 -8.07 -4.27
CA HIS A 103 10.22 -8.81 -3.37
C HIS A 103 11.57 -8.10 -3.25
N LYS A 104 12.15 -8.08 -2.05
CA LYS A 104 13.48 -7.57 -1.77
C LYS A 104 14.28 -8.65 -1.06
N ASN A 105 15.42 -9.05 -1.63
CA ASN A 105 16.25 -10.14 -1.10
C ASN A 105 15.48 -11.46 -0.87
N GLY A 106 14.55 -11.79 -1.78
CA GLY A 106 13.70 -12.99 -1.67
C GLY A 106 12.59 -12.89 -0.63
N GLN A 107 12.41 -11.75 0.02
CA GLN A 107 11.32 -11.50 0.96
C GLN A 107 10.28 -10.59 0.33
N PHE A 108 9.00 -10.97 0.44
CA PHE A 108 7.88 -10.13 0.06
C PHE A 108 7.95 -8.80 0.80
N LEU A 109 7.94 -7.69 0.06
CA LEU A 109 7.98 -6.34 0.59
C LEU A 109 6.61 -5.67 0.53
N ALA A 110 5.95 -5.73 -0.62
CA ALA A 110 4.68 -5.03 -0.88
C ALA A 110 3.95 -5.58 -2.11
N TYR A 111 2.65 -5.27 -2.22
CA TYR A 111 1.97 -5.27 -3.52
C TYR A 111 2.14 -3.90 -4.14
N GLY A 112 2.74 -3.82 -5.33
CA GLY A 112 3.02 -2.59 -6.05
C GLY A 112 2.15 -2.43 -7.30
N THR A 113 1.77 -1.20 -7.61
CA THR A 113 1.13 -0.84 -8.88
C THR A 113 1.64 0.52 -9.34
N PHE A 114 1.23 0.93 -10.53
CA PHE A 114 1.47 2.26 -11.07
C PHE A 114 0.15 2.80 -11.65
N ASN A 115 0.17 4.02 -12.21
CA ASN A 115 -1.03 4.56 -12.83
C ASN A 115 -1.40 3.76 -14.09
N PRO A 116 -2.56 3.07 -14.15
CA PRO A 116 -2.94 2.28 -15.32
C PRO A 116 -3.07 3.11 -16.59
N ILE A 117 -3.33 4.41 -16.48
CA ILE A 117 -3.41 5.32 -17.64
C ILE A 117 -2.05 5.35 -18.39
N TYR A 118 -0.95 5.19 -17.66
CA TYR A 118 0.40 5.18 -18.24
C TYR A 118 0.89 3.76 -18.58
N TRP A 119 0.06 2.72 -18.44
CA TRP A 119 0.44 1.31 -18.69
C TRP A 119 0.92 1.05 -20.11
N ASN A 120 0.30 1.68 -21.11
CA ASN A 120 0.66 1.47 -22.51
C ASN A 120 2.02 2.08 -22.88
N TRP A 121 2.55 3.03 -22.11
CA TRP A 121 3.86 3.64 -22.40
C TRP A 121 5.03 2.70 -22.12
N GLN A 122 4.91 1.77 -21.16
CA GLN A 122 5.98 0.81 -20.85
C GLN A 122 6.12 -0.33 -21.88
N GLN A 123 5.10 -0.59 -22.71
CA GLN A 123 5.23 -1.59 -23.78
C GLN A 123 5.83 -1.04 -25.07
N ALA A 124 5.89 0.29 -25.22
CA ALA A 124 6.46 0.94 -26.40
C ALA A 124 8.01 0.99 -26.40
N GLU A 125 8.66 0.62 -25.29
CA GLU A 125 10.12 0.62 -25.14
C GLU A 125 10.73 -0.80 -25.05
N LYS A 126 10.09 -1.81 -25.65
CA LYS A 126 10.68 -3.14 -25.85
C LYS A 126 11.00 -3.42 -27.30
#